data_AF-A0A3M1GB78-F1
#
_entry.id   AF-A0A3M1GB78-F1
#
_cell.length_a   1.000
_cell.length_b   1.000
_cell.length_c   1.000
_cell.angle_alpha   90.00
_cell.angle_beta   90.00
_cell.angle_gamma   90.00
#
_symmetry.space_group_name_H-M   'P 1'
#
loop_
_entity.id
_entity.type
_entity.pdbx_description
1 polymer ?
#
loop_
_entity_poly.entity_id
_entity_poly.type
_entity_poly.pdbx_seq_one_letter_code
_entity_poly.pdbx_strand_id
1 'polypeptide(L)'
;MRSVMQLTRHAEQRLAQRCLPKDVVATIFEYGSERHSKGALSLTLDREAIELAADGDRALLQRLARYRGVYLIVGDRERVITAARRSRRFRQ
;
A
#
# COMPACT_ATOMS: atom_id res chain seq x y z
N MET A 1 8.36 3.67 12.54
CA MET A 1 8.34 2.20 12.61
C MET A 1 6.99 1.74 13.10
N ARG A 2 6.14 1.32 12.16
CA ARG A 2 4.89 0.63 12.50
C ARG A 2 5.23 -0.79 12.99
N SER A 3 4.35 -1.40 13.78
CA SER A 3 4.53 -2.76 14.30
C SER A 3 4.33 -3.82 13.20
N VAL A 4 4.34 -5.11 13.56
CA VAL A 4 4.31 -6.23 12.61
C VAL A 4 3.01 -6.23 11.78
N MET A 5 3.16 -6.06 10.47
CA MET A 5 2.06 -6.10 9.50
C MET A 5 1.34 -7.46 9.49
N GLN A 6 0.03 -7.47 9.75
CA GLN A 6 -0.81 -8.67 9.67
C GLN A 6 -1.73 -8.63 8.44
N LEU A 7 -1.65 -9.67 7.60
CA LEU A 7 -2.55 -9.84 6.46
C LEU A 7 -3.79 -10.65 6.87
N THR A 8 -4.97 -10.17 6.49
CA THR A 8 -6.17 -11.01 6.51
C THR A 8 -6.17 -11.97 5.32
N ARG A 9 -6.92 -13.08 5.42
CA ARG A 9 -7.19 -13.98 4.28
C ARG A 9 -7.74 -13.24 3.06
N HIS A 10 -8.58 -12.22 3.28
CA HIS A 10 -9.09 -11.38 2.19
C HIS A 10 -7.95 -10.60 1.51
N ALA A 11 -7.08 -9.96 2.30
CA ALA A 11 -5.93 -9.25 1.77
C ALA A 11 -4.98 -10.18 0.99
N GLU A 12 -4.64 -11.35 1.53
CA GLU A 12 -3.77 -12.33 0.84
C GLU A 12 -4.32 -12.72 -0.54
N GLN A 13 -5.62 -13.04 -0.61
CA GLN A 13 -6.28 -13.36 -1.88
C GLN A 13 -6.22 -12.19 -2.86
N ARG A 14 -6.46 -10.97 -2.39
CA ARG A 14 -6.42 -9.75 -3.20
C ARG A 14 -5.03 -9.39 -3.70
N LEU A 15 -3.99 -9.71 -2.93
CA LEU A 15 -2.59 -9.56 -3.33
C LEU A 15 -2.23 -10.55 -4.44
N ALA A 16 -2.61 -11.83 -4.26
CA ALA A 16 -2.39 -12.87 -5.26
C ALA A 16 -3.10 -12.54 -6.58
N GLN A 17 -4.38 -12.16 -6.54
CA GLN A 17 -5.16 -11.78 -7.73
C GLN A 17 -4.59 -10.60 -8.52
N ARG A 18 -3.77 -9.75 -7.88
CA ARG A 18 -3.19 -8.55 -8.49
C ARG A 18 -1.69 -8.64 -8.68
N CYS A 19 -1.10 -9.82 -8.45
CA CYS A 19 0.33 -10.05 -8.51
C CYS A 19 1.13 -8.98 -7.75
N LEU A 20 0.63 -8.55 -6.58
CA LEU A 20 1.28 -7.54 -5.76
C LEU A 20 2.38 -8.19 -4.90
N PRO A 21 3.65 -7.81 -5.08
CA PRO A 21 4.75 -8.36 -4.30
C PRO A 21 4.62 -7.98 -2.81
N LYS A 22 4.97 -8.90 -1.91
CA LYS A 22 4.86 -8.68 -0.46
C LYS A 22 5.74 -7.53 0.04
N ASP A 23 6.92 -7.35 -0.55
CA ASP A 23 7.82 -6.24 -0.25
C ASP A 23 7.16 -4.89 -0.58
N VAL A 24 6.48 -4.78 -1.72
CA VAL A 24 5.72 -3.56 -2.07
C VAL A 24 4.62 -3.29 -1.05
N VAL A 25 3.93 -4.31 -0.56
CA VAL A 25 2.89 -4.16 0.48
C VAL A 25 3.50 -3.68 1.79
N ALA A 26 4.62 -4.26 2.22
CA ALA A 26 5.35 -3.82 3.40
C ALA A 26 5.85 -2.37 3.26
N THR A 27 6.35 -1.98 2.09
CA THR A 27 6.72 -0.59 1.79
C THR A 27 5.54 0.36 1.93
N ILE A 28 4.37 0.01 1.41
CA ILE A 28 3.16 0.83 1.55
C ILE A 28 2.71 0.90 3.00
N PHE A 29 2.84 -0.21 3.72
CA PHE A 29 2.48 -0.24 5.13
C PHE A 29 3.36 0.70 5.95
N GLU A 30 4.67 0.74 5.70
CA GLU A 30 5.61 1.57 6.47
C GLU A 30 5.64 3.04 6.04
N TYR A 31 5.65 3.31 4.73
CA TYR A 31 5.90 4.65 4.17
C TYR A 31 4.69 5.26 3.45
N GLY A 32 3.61 4.50 3.30
CA GLY A 32 2.46 4.92 2.51
C GLY A 32 1.76 6.14 3.13
N SER A 33 1.42 7.11 2.29
CA SER A 33 0.73 8.32 2.71
C SER A 33 -0.64 7.99 3.28
N GLU A 34 -0.91 8.52 4.47
CA GLU A 34 -2.10 8.21 5.25
C GLU A 34 -3.31 9.00 4.78
N ARG A 35 -4.46 8.32 4.69
CA ARG A 35 -5.74 8.97 4.46
C ARG A 35 -6.83 8.29 5.27
N HIS A 36 -7.40 9.01 6.22
CA HIS A 36 -8.56 8.57 6.97
C HIS A 36 -9.85 8.92 6.21
N SER A 37 -10.77 7.96 6.08
CA SER A 37 -12.10 8.22 5.52
C SER A 37 -13.11 7.22 6.07
N LYS A 38 -14.26 7.72 6.56
CA LYS A 38 -15.38 6.89 7.05
C LYS A 38 -14.96 5.79 8.05
N GLY A 39 -14.01 6.10 8.94
CA GLY A 39 -13.49 5.17 9.95
C GLY A 39 -12.44 4.17 9.45
N ALA A 40 -12.03 4.23 8.19
CA ALA A 40 -10.96 3.40 7.65
C ALA A 40 -9.68 4.20 7.43
N LEU A 41 -8.52 3.58 7.68
CA LEU A 41 -7.21 4.09 7.30
C LEU A 41 -6.81 3.51 5.94
N SER A 42 -6.49 4.38 5.00
CA SER A 42 -5.87 4.01 3.74
C SER A 42 -4.41 4.46 3.73
N LEU A 43 -3.50 3.56 3.35
CA LEU A 43 -2.09 3.88 3.10
C LEU A 43 -1.84 3.77 1.60
N THR A 44 -1.31 4.81 0.96
CA THR A 44 -1.14 4.86 -0.50
C THR A 44 0.31 4.97 -0.92
N LEU A 45 0.72 4.19 -1.93
CA LEU A 45 1.98 4.37 -2.63
C LEU A 45 1.86 5.55 -3.62
N ASP A 46 1.97 6.77 -3.12
CA ASP A 46 2.07 7.96 -3.96
C ASP A 46 3.53 8.37 -4.19
N ARG A 47 3.73 9.55 -4.77
CA ARG A 47 5.07 10.01 -5.11
C ARG A 47 5.94 10.22 -3.86
N GLU A 48 5.37 10.81 -2.82
CA GLU A 48 6.07 11.11 -1.57
C GLU A 48 6.46 9.81 -0.86
N ALA A 49 5.53 8.86 -0.73
CA ALA A 49 5.81 7.54 -0.16
C ALA A 49 6.91 6.79 -0.92
N ILE A 50 6.96 6.91 -2.25
CA ILE A 50 8.01 6.30 -3.08
C ILE A 50 9.37 6.97 -2.83
N GLU A 51 9.41 8.30 -2.79
CA GLU A 51 10.64 9.05 -2.56
C GLU A 51 11.20 8.76 -1.16
N LEU A 52 10.33 8.72 -0.14
CA LEU A 52 10.69 8.34 1.23
C LEU A 52 11.21 6.90 1.32
N ALA A 53 10.51 5.94 0.73
CA ALA A 53 10.90 4.53 0.77
C ALA A 53 12.19 4.24 0.00
N ALA A 54 12.47 4.99 -1.06
CA ALA A 54 13.65 4.81 -1.88
C ALA A 54 14.92 5.38 -1.25
N ASP A 55 14.79 6.46 -0.45
CA ASP A 55 15.90 7.12 0.24
C ASP A 55 17.14 7.35 -0.68
N GLY A 56 16.89 7.85 -1.90
CA GLY A 56 17.93 8.10 -2.91
C GLY A 56 18.32 6.90 -3.78
N ASP A 57 17.86 5.68 -3.51
CA ASP A 57 18.06 4.52 -4.37
C ASP A 57 17.21 4.62 -5.65
N ARG A 58 17.88 4.92 -6.77
CA ARG A 58 17.24 5.07 -8.10
C ARG A 58 16.63 3.78 -8.64
N ALA A 59 17.18 2.62 -8.31
CA ALA A 59 16.65 1.35 -8.78
C ALA A 59 15.36 0.99 -8.02
N LEU A 60 15.37 1.18 -6.71
CA LEU A 60 14.19 1.00 -5.86
C LEU A 60 13.08 1.98 -6.23
N LEU A 61 13.42 3.25 -6.45
CA LEU A 61 12.47 4.27 -6.92
C LEU A 61 11.77 3.85 -8.21
N GLN A 62 12.54 3.39 -9.22
CA GLN A 62 11.97 2.92 -10.50
C GLN A 62 11.12 1.66 -10.34
N ARG A 63 11.50 0.75 -9.43
CA ARG A 63 10.71 -0.45 -9.11
C ARG A 63 9.37 -0.05 -8.49
N LEU A 64 9.38 0.77 -7.44
CA LEU A 64 8.18 1.20 -6.70
C LEU A 64 7.25 2.05 -7.57
N ALA A 65 7.79 2.88 -8.47
CA ALA A 65 7.01 3.70 -9.40
C ALA A 65 6.03 2.89 -10.26
N ARG A 66 6.34 1.62 -10.58
CA ARG A 66 5.44 0.71 -11.32
C ARG A 66 4.15 0.40 -10.56
N TYR A 67 4.20 0.47 -9.23
CA TYR A 67 3.10 0.21 -8.32
C TYR A 67 2.44 1.50 -7.78
N ARG A 68 2.81 2.68 -8.32
CA ARG A 68 2.21 3.95 -7.93
C ARG A 68 0.67 3.89 -8.01
N GLY A 69 0.02 4.38 -6.96
CA GLY A 69 -1.43 4.39 -6.78
C GLY A 69 -2.00 3.09 -6.21
N VAL A 70 -1.17 2.09 -5.89
CA VAL A 70 -1.58 0.98 -5.02
C VAL A 70 -1.80 1.52 -3.61
N TYR A 71 -2.85 1.06 -2.94
CA TYR A 71 -3.18 1.43 -1.58
C TYR A 71 -3.65 0.21 -0.78
N LEU A 72 -3.42 0.29 0.53
CA LEU A 72 -3.87 -0.68 1.52
C LEU A 72 -4.99 -0.06 2.34
N ILE A 73 -5.98 -0.86 2.68
CA ILE A 73 -6.94 -0.51 3.73
C ILE A 73 -6.53 -1.24 4.99
N VAL A 74 -6.23 -0.47 6.02
CA VAL A 74 -5.78 -0.93 7.33
C VAL A 74 -6.94 -0.71 8.31
N GLY A 75 -7.32 -1.78 8.99
CA GLY A 75 -8.26 -1.73 10.11
C GLY A 75 -7.54 -1.57 11.43
N ASP A 76 -8.27 -1.85 12.51
CA ASP A 76 -7.73 -1.81 13.86
C ASP A 76 -6.55 -2.77 14.03
N ARG A 77 -5.62 -2.40 14.92
CA ARG A 77 -4.43 -3.20 15.28
C ARG A 77 -3.56 -3.58 14.07
N GLU A 78 -3.33 -2.64 13.16
CA GLU A 78 -2.37 -2.79 12.06
C GLU A 78 -2.70 -3.93 11.06
N ARG A 79 -3.98 -4.33 11.05
CA ARG A 79 -4.45 -5.41 10.19
C ARG A 79 -4.78 -4.90 8.80
N VAL A 80 -4.06 -5.39 7.79
CA VAL A 80 -4.35 -5.10 6.39
C VAL A 80 -5.58 -5.92 5.97
N ILE A 81 -6.68 -5.21 5.72
CA ILE A 81 -7.96 -5.79 5.31
C ILE A 81 -7.96 -6.05 3.80
N THR A 82 -7.46 -5.09 3.01
CA THR A 82 -7.42 -5.24 1.55
C THR A 82 -6.29 -4.43 0.93
N ALA A 83 -5.91 -4.81 -0.30
CA ALA A 83 -5.01 -4.08 -1.16
C ALA A 83 -5.71 -3.83 -2.50
N ALA A 84 -5.55 -2.64 -3.06
CA ALA A 84 -6.15 -2.27 -4.33
C ALA A 84 -5.26 -1.27 -5.08
N ARG A 85 -5.49 -1.12 -6.39
CA ARG A 85 -4.85 -0.07 -7.19
C ARG A 85 -5.91 0.94 -7.57
N ARG A 86 -5.58 2.22 -7.47
CA ARG A 86 -6.44 3.30 -7.96
C ARG A 86 -6.53 3.19 -9.49
N SER A 87 -7.52 2.46 -10.01
CA SER A 87 -7.90 2.57 -11.42
C SER A 87 -8.51 3.96 -11.62
N ARG A 88 -8.19 4.63 -12.73
CA ARG A 88 -8.88 5.87 -13.11
C ARG A 88 -10.37 5.54 -13.18
N ARG A 89 -11.16 6.14 -12.27
CA ARG A 89 -12.61 6.00 -12.07
C ARG A 89 -13.09 4.66 -11.47
N PHE A 90 -13.49 4.72 -10.20
CA PHE A 90 -14.88 4.42 -9.90
C PHE A 90 -15.59 5.76 -9.71
N ARG A 91 -16.38 6.15 -10.74
CA ARG A 91 -17.38 7.21 -10.61
C ARG A 91 -18.50 6.56 -9.79
N GLN A 92 -18.75 7.06 -8.58
CA GLN A 92 -20.09 6.99 -8.02
C GLN A 92 -20.88 8.15 -8.60
#